data_AF-A0A9W9G9C9-F1
#
_entry.id   AF-A0A9W9G9C9-F1
#
_cell.length_a   1.000
_cell.length_b   1.000
_cell.length_c   1.000
_cell.angle_alpha   90.00
_cell.angle_beta   90.00
_cell.angle_gamma   90.00
#
_symmetry.space_group_name_H-M   'P 1'
#
loop_
_entity.id
_entity.type
_entity.pdbx_description
1 polymer ?
#
loop_
_entity_poly.entity_id
_entity_poly.type
_entity_poly.pdbx_seq_one_letter_code
_entity_poly.pdbx_strand_id
1 'polypeptide(L)'
;MRRLFHSLRSPSLLPSHVFLFSYTLMALAIQAASFIHQYLWSWLHPTPSKRPDAIKLGVLAGLGNLDPSTVVHPAESHPSVILHAIAASDVPTAERLQTRYHFAKAYGSYRGLLSDGDIDAVYIHAPIALRFGFAEQVLNHGKHVLCVSPLAANADDVRRLVELAKDKGLILEEGASWQFHPAIHAYRKIVDARELGRILRTEAVVTCTLQIPMQDKRWDFNMGGGSAIALTSAIAATRFSLHATTPSTLLSVTARPSQSDPRVDAALHTHMTFENPPNHAVISKVHTDMSRPWAGGLLPRVWEVPTIEVETEKAQISFYNFTHPHLYHLISVTDKTTGATTYKKQYTGGPLWGKVVVSTGEKGGNSGWSTHRWQLEAFVDAVQGRTPAYWVAGKESVWLMESVDAVYRAAGLPLRESLREEIKDG
;
A
#
# COMPACT_ATOMS: atom_id res chain seq x y z
N MET A 1 -34.40 55.20 -53.08
CA MET A 1 -32.97 54.80 -53.15
C MET A 1 -32.54 54.32 -51.78
N ARG A 2 -31.93 53.12 -51.70
CA ARG A 2 -30.84 52.66 -50.80
C ARG A 2 -30.53 53.53 -49.56
N ARG A 3 -30.24 53.04 -48.36
CA ARG A 3 -29.89 51.73 -47.76
C ARG A 3 -29.72 52.00 -46.24
N LEU A 4 -29.51 50.93 -45.46
CA LEU A 4 -28.90 50.88 -44.12
C LEU A 4 -29.80 51.25 -42.92
N PHE A 5 -30.33 50.25 -42.21
CA PHE A 5 -29.76 49.79 -40.94
C PHE A 5 -30.57 48.57 -40.43
N HIS A 6 -29.97 47.39 -40.53
CA HIS A 6 -30.40 46.18 -39.84
C HIS A 6 -29.16 45.47 -39.31
N SER A 7 -29.32 44.79 -38.17
CA SER A 7 -28.34 44.01 -37.41
C SER A 7 -27.59 44.76 -36.31
N LEU A 8 -27.88 44.39 -35.06
CA LEU A 8 -26.89 43.87 -34.09
C LEU A 8 -27.60 43.51 -32.76
N ARG A 9 -28.03 42.25 -32.64
CA ARG A 9 -28.12 41.53 -31.36
C ARG A 9 -27.71 40.08 -31.61
N SER A 10 -26.45 39.76 -31.36
CA SER A 10 -25.98 38.39 -31.18
C SER A 10 -25.65 38.18 -29.69
N PRO A 11 -26.08 37.07 -29.08
CA PRO A 11 -25.49 36.59 -27.84
C PRO A 11 -24.13 35.97 -28.16
N SER A 12 -23.10 36.38 -27.44
CA SER A 12 -21.75 35.84 -27.53
C SER A 12 -21.72 34.35 -27.18
N LEU A 13 -21.61 33.50 -28.20
CA LEU A 13 -21.15 32.12 -28.09
C LEU A 13 -19.66 32.15 -27.75
N LEU A 14 -19.31 32.08 -26.47
CA LEU A 14 -17.97 31.63 -26.09
C LEU A 14 -17.87 30.13 -26.38
N PRO A 15 -16.80 29.66 -27.06
CA PRO A 15 -16.68 28.27 -27.44
C PRO A 15 -16.54 27.37 -26.20
N SER A 16 -17.35 26.31 -26.15
CA SER A 16 -17.40 25.27 -25.11
C SER A 16 -16.03 24.67 -24.75
N HIS A 17 -15.06 24.74 -25.67
CA HIS A 17 -13.68 24.29 -25.46
C HIS A 17 -12.89 25.14 -24.44
N VAL A 18 -13.16 26.44 -24.32
CA VAL A 18 -12.48 27.32 -23.36
C VAL A 18 -12.95 27.06 -21.93
N PHE A 19 -14.23 26.74 -21.77
CA PHE A 19 -14.78 26.34 -20.47
C PHE A 19 -14.25 24.96 -20.04
N LEU A 20 -14.24 23.95 -20.91
CA LEU A 20 -13.67 22.63 -20.57
C LEU A 20 -12.19 22.72 -20.14
N PHE A 21 -11.40 23.57 -20.81
CA PHE A 21 -9.99 23.75 -20.48
C PHE A 21 -9.79 24.41 -19.10
N SER A 22 -10.60 25.42 -18.75
CA SER A 22 -10.49 26.10 -17.44
C SER A 22 -10.95 25.21 -16.27
N TYR A 23 -11.99 24.40 -16.47
CA TYR A 23 -12.45 23.43 -15.46
C TYR A 23 -11.43 22.32 -15.23
N THR A 24 -10.78 21.83 -16.29
CA THR A 24 -9.73 20.80 -16.17
C THR A 24 -8.50 21.35 -15.45
N LEU A 25 -8.08 22.59 -15.76
CA LEU A 25 -6.96 23.24 -15.10
C LEU A 25 -7.24 23.52 -13.61
N MET A 26 -8.46 23.95 -13.29
CA MET A 26 -8.90 24.20 -11.92
C MET A 26 -9.02 22.91 -11.11
N ALA A 27 -9.54 21.84 -11.72
CA ALA A 27 -9.56 20.51 -11.10
C ALA A 27 -8.14 20.00 -10.80
N LEU A 28 -7.20 20.14 -11.74
CA LEU A 28 -5.79 19.80 -11.53
C LEU A 28 -5.15 20.66 -10.43
N ALA A 29 -5.44 21.96 -10.37
CA ALA A 29 -4.94 22.85 -9.32
C ALA A 29 -5.47 22.46 -7.93
N ILE A 30 -6.76 22.14 -7.80
CA ILE A 30 -7.36 21.67 -6.54
C ILE A 30 -6.75 20.31 -6.12
N GLN A 31 -6.49 19.43 -7.08
CA GLN A 31 -5.83 18.15 -6.83
C GLN A 31 -4.38 18.36 -6.35
N ALA A 32 -3.62 19.24 -7.02
CA ALA A 32 -2.27 19.60 -6.62
C ALA A 32 -2.22 20.25 -5.23
N ALA A 33 -3.15 21.16 -4.93
CA ALA A 33 -3.26 21.77 -3.61
C ALA A 33 -3.61 20.75 -2.52
N SER A 34 -4.53 19.81 -2.81
CA SER A 34 -4.86 18.70 -1.90
C SER A 34 -3.64 17.82 -1.64
N PHE A 35 -2.88 17.49 -2.70
CA PHE A 35 -1.65 16.71 -2.59
C PHE A 35 -0.60 17.44 -1.75
N ILE A 36 -0.34 18.72 -2.02
CA ILE A 36 0.62 19.53 -1.27
C ILE A 36 0.20 19.62 0.21
N HIS A 37 -1.09 19.87 0.48
CA HIS A 37 -1.58 19.93 1.85
C HIS A 37 -1.34 18.61 2.59
N GLN A 38 -1.71 17.47 2.00
CA GLN A 38 -1.52 16.15 2.61
C GLN A 38 -0.05 15.76 2.74
N TYR A 39 0.77 16.09 1.74
CA TYR A 39 2.22 15.87 1.77
C TYR A 39 2.88 16.70 2.88
N LEU A 40 2.57 17.99 2.95
CA LEU A 40 3.08 18.86 4.01
C LEU A 40 2.60 18.39 5.39
N TRP A 41 1.35 17.97 5.53
CA TRP A 41 0.82 17.49 6.81
C TRP A 41 1.47 16.17 7.25
N SER A 42 1.87 15.31 6.30
CA SER A 42 2.65 14.12 6.62
C SER A 42 4.00 14.44 7.30
N TRP A 43 4.54 15.65 7.04
CA TRP A 43 5.76 16.17 7.64
C TRP A 43 5.52 17.08 8.86
N LEU A 44 4.49 17.92 8.80
CA LEU A 44 4.13 18.92 9.80
C LEU A 44 2.94 18.43 10.61
N HIS A 45 3.12 17.30 11.30
CA HIS A 45 2.11 16.69 12.14
C HIS A 45 2.32 17.05 13.62
N PRO A 46 1.26 17.15 14.43
CA PRO A 46 1.40 17.30 15.88
C PRO A 46 2.08 16.07 16.49
N THR A 47 3.02 16.30 17.40
CA THR A 47 3.69 15.26 18.19
C THR A 47 3.09 15.23 19.60
N PRO A 48 2.10 14.36 19.87
CA PRO A 48 1.49 14.29 21.20
C PRO A 48 2.49 13.78 22.24
N SER A 49 2.30 14.15 23.50
CA SER A 49 3.02 13.53 24.61
C SER A 49 2.80 12.02 24.61
N LYS A 50 3.89 11.26 24.79
CA LYS A 50 3.85 9.80 24.81
C LYS A 50 3.23 9.31 26.11
N ARG A 51 2.35 8.31 26.03
CA ARG A 51 1.74 7.70 27.21
C ARG A 51 2.75 6.82 27.96
N PRO A 52 2.63 6.67 29.28
CA PRO A 52 3.53 5.79 30.05
C PRO A 52 3.47 4.31 29.64
N ASP A 53 2.33 3.85 29.12
CA ASP A 53 2.06 2.50 28.63
C ASP A 53 2.26 2.36 27.10
N ALA A 54 2.95 3.32 26.49
CA ALA A 54 3.24 3.29 25.06
C ALA A 54 4.15 2.12 24.69
N ILE A 55 3.85 1.48 23.56
CA ILE A 55 4.66 0.41 22.99
C ILE A 55 6.03 0.96 22.61
N LYS A 56 7.09 0.33 23.11
CA LYS A 56 8.47 0.60 22.73
C LYS A 56 8.81 -0.18 21.46
N LEU A 57 8.91 0.55 20.35
CA LEU A 57 9.13 -0.01 19.02
C LEU A 57 10.62 -0.05 18.69
N GLY A 58 11.11 -1.23 18.32
CA GLY A 58 12.39 -1.42 17.63
C GLY A 58 12.23 -1.35 16.12
N VAL A 59 13.23 -0.85 15.39
CA VAL A 59 13.25 -0.83 13.92
C VAL A 59 14.48 -1.57 13.39
N LEU A 60 14.26 -2.59 12.55
CA LEU A 60 15.32 -3.28 11.80
C LEU A 60 15.46 -2.64 10.41
N ALA A 61 16.54 -1.90 10.19
CA ALA A 61 16.87 -1.26 8.91
C ALA A 61 17.84 -2.14 8.10
N GLY A 62 17.29 -3.10 7.36
CA GLY A 62 18.04 -4.19 6.71
C GLY A 62 19.09 -3.77 5.67
N LEU A 63 19.00 -2.55 5.12
CA LEU A 63 19.97 -1.97 4.18
C LEU A 63 20.60 -0.67 4.70
N GLY A 64 20.49 -0.37 6.00
CA GLY A 64 20.98 0.89 6.54
C GLY A 64 20.22 2.13 6.06
N ASN A 65 19.03 1.93 5.51
CA ASN A 65 18.08 2.97 5.13
C ASN A 65 16.70 2.70 5.74
N LEU A 66 15.90 3.76 5.82
CA LEU A 66 14.55 3.72 6.34
C LEU A 66 13.75 4.82 5.66
N ASP A 67 12.57 4.47 5.15
CA ASP A 67 11.59 5.48 4.74
C ASP A 67 10.83 5.96 6.00
N PRO A 68 11.05 7.20 6.46
CA PRO A 68 10.43 7.69 7.69
C PRO A 68 8.90 7.80 7.57
N SER A 69 8.35 7.92 6.36
CA SER A 69 6.90 8.02 6.13
C SER A 69 6.15 6.74 6.49
N THR A 70 6.86 5.61 6.57
CA THR A 70 6.28 4.28 6.81
C THR A 70 6.13 3.92 8.30
N VAL A 71 7.01 4.44 9.17
CA VAL A 71 6.98 4.10 10.60
C VAL A 71 7.39 5.24 11.52
N VAL A 72 8.35 6.08 11.15
CA VAL A 72 8.87 7.16 12.00
C VAL A 72 7.79 8.22 12.21
N HIS A 73 7.30 8.86 11.14
CA HIS A 73 6.26 9.88 11.24
C HIS A 73 4.92 9.35 11.80
N PRO A 74 4.47 8.13 11.43
CA PRO A 74 3.37 7.48 12.14
C PRO A 74 3.60 7.34 13.65
N ALA A 75 4.78 6.88 14.07
CA ALA A 75 5.08 6.72 15.49
C ALA A 75 5.20 8.07 16.21
N GLU A 76 5.80 9.09 15.60
CA GLU A 76 5.91 10.45 16.14
C GLU A 76 4.52 11.03 16.46
N SER A 77 3.56 10.86 15.55
CA SER A 77 2.16 11.30 15.72
C SER A 77 1.27 10.36 16.56
N HIS A 78 1.77 9.20 17.00
CA HIS A 78 1.01 8.24 17.81
C HIS A 78 1.32 8.39 19.31
N PRO A 79 0.33 8.65 20.20
CA PRO A 79 0.62 8.86 21.62
C PRO A 79 1.07 7.57 22.34
N SER A 80 0.62 6.40 21.86
CA SER A 80 0.99 5.09 22.43
C SER A 80 2.15 4.36 21.73
N VAL A 81 3.03 5.06 21.00
CA VAL A 81 4.22 4.45 20.37
C VAL A 81 5.46 5.30 20.62
N ILE A 82 6.54 4.65 21.07
CA ILE A 82 7.86 5.24 21.29
C ILE A 82 8.86 4.61 20.31
N LEU A 83 9.61 5.44 19.59
CA LEU A 83 10.76 5.01 18.79
C LEU A 83 11.94 4.70 19.73
N HIS A 84 11.99 3.47 20.23
CA HIS A 84 12.92 3.08 21.29
C HIS A 84 14.30 2.74 20.74
N ALA A 85 14.39 1.89 19.72
CA ALA A 85 15.67 1.47 19.17
C ALA A 85 15.65 1.30 17.65
N ILE A 86 16.79 1.54 17.01
CA ILE A 86 17.02 1.22 15.60
C ILE A 86 18.28 0.36 15.46
N ALA A 87 18.24 -0.63 14.56
CA ALA A 87 19.40 -1.45 14.25
C ALA A 87 19.72 -1.47 12.76
N ALA A 88 21.01 -1.53 12.48
CA ALA A 88 21.59 -1.76 11.17
C ALA A 88 22.70 -2.82 11.27
N SER A 89 23.32 -3.15 10.14
CA SER A 89 24.43 -4.10 10.06
C SER A 89 25.75 -3.60 10.67
N ASP A 90 25.85 -2.30 10.97
CA ASP A 90 27.05 -1.67 11.52
C ASP A 90 26.68 -0.49 12.42
N VAL A 91 27.54 -0.21 13.41
CA VAL A 91 27.34 0.87 14.40
C VAL A 91 27.23 2.25 13.74
N PRO A 92 28.13 2.67 12.83
CA PRO A 92 28.05 4.00 12.21
C PRO A 92 26.72 4.26 11.50
N THR A 93 26.21 3.27 10.77
CA THR A 93 24.91 3.35 10.10
C THR A 93 23.76 3.45 11.10
N ALA A 94 23.79 2.65 12.17
CA ALA A 94 22.76 2.67 13.21
C ALA A 94 22.72 4.04 13.93
N GLU A 95 23.86 4.58 14.35
CA GLU A 95 23.98 5.88 15.03
C GLU A 95 23.55 7.04 14.12
N ARG A 96 23.86 6.97 12.82
CA ARG A 96 23.38 7.94 11.83
C ARG A 96 21.86 7.98 11.77
N LEU A 97 21.22 6.81 11.70
CA LEU A 97 19.76 6.70 11.65
C LEU A 97 19.13 7.12 12.99
N GLN A 98 19.75 6.74 14.11
CA GLN A 98 19.33 7.15 15.45
C GLN A 98 19.31 8.68 15.56
N THR A 99 20.39 9.35 15.19
CA THR A 99 20.50 10.81 15.25
C THR A 99 19.48 11.48 14.34
N ARG A 100 19.32 10.96 13.10
CA ARG A 100 18.42 11.53 12.10
C ARG A 100 16.95 11.44 12.48
N TYR A 101 16.55 10.37 13.16
CA TYR A 101 15.14 10.05 13.46
C TYR A 101 14.84 9.99 14.96
N HIS A 102 15.76 10.48 15.78
CA HIS A 102 15.61 10.65 17.23
C HIS A 102 15.22 9.37 18.00
N PHE A 103 15.79 8.21 17.63
CA PHE A 103 15.63 6.98 18.40
C PHE A 103 16.40 7.06 19.73
N ALA A 104 15.87 6.44 20.79
CA ALA A 104 16.54 6.44 22.09
C ALA A 104 17.85 5.62 22.11
N LYS A 105 17.89 4.50 21.39
CA LYS A 105 19.06 3.61 21.28
C LYS A 105 19.37 3.26 19.83
N ALA A 106 20.63 2.94 19.54
CA ALA A 106 21.06 2.35 18.27
C ALA A 106 21.84 1.06 18.51
N TYR A 107 21.67 0.08 17.64
CA TYR A 107 22.41 -1.18 17.67
C TYR A 107 23.08 -1.45 16.33
N GLY A 108 24.40 -1.67 16.34
CA GLY A 108 25.15 -2.08 15.14
C GLY A 108 25.00 -3.55 14.76
N SER A 109 24.08 -4.27 15.42
CA SER A 109 23.69 -5.62 15.06
C SER A 109 22.21 -5.82 15.34
N TYR A 110 21.54 -6.62 14.51
CA TYR A 110 20.13 -6.92 14.69
C TYR A 110 19.88 -7.71 15.99
N ARG A 111 20.84 -8.56 16.39
CA ARG A 111 20.78 -9.35 17.64
C ARG A 111 20.80 -8.46 18.88
N GLY A 112 21.58 -7.38 18.85
CA GLY A 112 21.60 -6.39 19.92
C GLY A 112 20.21 -5.79 20.18
N LEU A 113 19.48 -5.46 19.12
CA LEU A 113 18.10 -4.99 19.22
C LEU A 113 17.16 -6.08 19.74
N LEU A 114 17.25 -7.30 19.23
CA LEU A 114 16.38 -8.40 19.69
C LEU A 114 16.62 -8.79 21.15
N SER A 115 17.83 -8.56 21.67
CA SER A 115 18.19 -8.82 23.06
C SER A 115 17.73 -7.73 24.03
N ASP A 116 17.26 -6.58 23.53
CA ASP A 116 16.75 -5.49 24.37
C ASP A 116 15.39 -5.89 24.96
N GLY A 117 15.37 -6.19 26.26
CA GLY A 117 14.18 -6.57 27.01
C GLY A 117 13.12 -5.47 27.11
N ASP A 118 13.48 -4.22 26.82
CA ASP A 118 12.53 -3.11 26.79
C ASP A 118 11.68 -3.08 25.52
N ILE A 119 12.03 -3.80 24.45
CA ILE A 119 11.31 -3.72 23.17
C ILE A 119 10.11 -4.65 23.16
N ASP A 120 8.92 -4.08 22.95
CA ASP A 120 7.64 -4.80 22.86
C ASP A 120 7.37 -5.34 21.45
N ALA A 121 7.74 -4.55 20.44
CA ALA A 121 7.46 -4.84 19.03
C ALA A 121 8.61 -4.41 18.12
N VAL A 122 8.75 -5.06 16.97
CA VAL A 122 9.77 -4.72 15.97
C VAL A 122 9.12 -4.46 14.61
N TYR A 123 9.46 -3.30 14.04
CA TYR A 123 9.18 -2.98 12.64
C TYR A 123 10.33 -3.44 11.73
N ILE A 124 10.03 -4.26 10.74
CA ILE A 124 11.02 -4.83 9.83
C ILE A 124 10.99 -4.07 8.49
N HIS A 125 12.06 -3.33 8.19
CA HIS A 125 12.28 -2.66 6.92
C HIS A 125 13.50 -3.27 6.21
N ALA A 126 13.28 -4.31 5.41
CA ALA A 126 14.34 -5.06 4.76
C ALA A 126 13.95 -5.50 3.34
N PRO A 127 14.91 -5.89 2.48
CA PRO A 127 14.67 -6.61 1.24
C PRO A 127 13.82 -7.85 1.48
N ILE A 128 12.99 -8.21 0.50
CA ILE A 128 11.98 -9.27 0.63
C ILE A 128 12.61 -10.60 1.04
N ALA A 129 13.79 -10.92 0.50
CA ALA A 129 14.50 -12.15 0.84
C ALA A 129 14.87 -12.26 2.33
N LEU A 130 15.15 -11.15 3.04
CA LEU A 130 15.57 -11.16 4.45
C LEU A 130 14.40 -11.15 5.44
N ARG A 131 13.19 -10.81 5.00
CA ARG A 131 12.05 -10.56 5.91
C ARG A 131 11.64 -11.79 6.71
N PHE A 132 11.62 -12.97 6.09
CA PHE A 132 11.29 -14.21 6.77
C PHE A 132 12.22 -14.48 7.95
N GLY A 133 13.54 -14.50 7.71
CA GLY A 133 14.53 -14.78 8.74
C GLY A 133 14.50 -13.76 9.88
N PHE A 134 14.28 -12.48 9.58
CA PHE A 134 14.13 -11.46 10.61
C PHE A 134 12.82 -11.61 11.40
N ALA A 135 11.68 -11.83 10.74
CA ALA A 135 10.40 -11.99 11.41
C ALA A 135 10.39 -13.23 12.31
N GLU A 136 10.93 -14.35 11.84
CA GLU A 136 11.09 -15.58 12.63
C GLU A 136 11.93 -15.33 13.89
N GLN A 137 13.06 -14.63 13.76
CA GLN A 137 13.92 -14.30 14.90
C GLN A 137 13.25 -13.34 15.88
N VAL A 138 12.54 -12.31 15.41
CA VAL A 138 11.78 -11.40 16.28
C VAL A 138 10.73 -12.16 17.10
N LEU A 139 9.93 -13.01 16.43
CA LEU A 139 8.92 -13.83 17.09
C LEU A 139 9.57 -14.78 18.10
N ASN A 140 10.71 -15.39 17.76
CA ASN A 140 11.45 -16.26 18.68
C ASN A 140 11.99 -15.55 19.92
N HIS A 141 12.23 -14.25 19.86
CA HIS A 141 12.59 -13.42 21.01
C HIS A 141 11.37 -12.89 21.80
N GLY A 142 10.16 -13.38 21.49
CA GLY A 142 8.95 -13.02 22.24
C GLY A 142 8.40 -11.63 21.91
N LYS A 143 8.72 -11.07 20.75
CA LYS A 143 8.35 -9.70 20.36
C LYS A 143 7.32 -9.70 19.23
N HIS A 144 6.42 -8.73 19.24
CA HIS A 144 5.46 -8.53 18.14
C HIS A 144 6.15 -8.06 16.85
N VAL A 145 5.57 -8.36 15.69
CA VAL A 145 6.14 -8.01 14.38
C VAL A 145 5.16 -7.17 13.57
N LEU A 146 5.64 -6.02 13.08
CA LEU A 146 5.06 -5.30 11.95
C LEU A 146 6.07 -5.30 10.81
N CYS A 147 5.74 -5.88 9.65
CA CYS A 147 6.72 -6.04 8.57
C CYS A 147 6.17 -5.49 7.26
N VAL A 148 6.96 -4.70 6.52
CA VAL A 148 6.54 -4.13 5.22
C VAL A 148 6.01 -5.22 4.26
N SER A 149 4.98 -4.88 3.47
CA SER A 149 4.38 -5.83 2.52
C SER A 149 5.30 -6.09 1.30
N PRO A 150 5.33 -7.32 0.74
CA PRO A 150 4.78 -8.56 1.32
C PRO A 150 5.61 -9.08 2.51
N LEU A 151 5.00 -9.87 3.40
CA LEU A 151 5.66 -10.41 4.60
C LEU A 151 6.94 -11.22 4.31
N ALA A 152 6.95 -12.00 3.24
CA ALA A 152 8.08 -12.86 2.86
C ALA A 152 8.12 -13.06 1.34
N ALA A 153 9.09 -13.85 0.87
CA ALA A 153 9.36 -14.05 -0.55
C ALA A 153 8.39 -15.02 -1.26
N ASN A 154 7.70 -15.89 -0.51
CA ASN A 154 6.80 -16.92 -1.02
C ASN A 154 5.73 -17.29 0.02
N ALA A 155 4.70 -18.04 -0.41
CA ALA A 155 3.56 -18.39 0.44
C ALA A 155 3.91 -19.31 1.61
N ASP A 156 4.86 -20.24 1.43
CA ASP A 156 5.22 -21.22 2.47
C ASP A 156 5.88 -20.54 3.66
N ASP A 157 6.76 -19.58 3.40
CA ASP A 157 7.41 -18.79 4.43
C ASP A 157 6.41 -17.87 5.16
N VAL A 158 5.46 -17.27 4.45
CA VAL A 158 4.37 -16.51 5.10
C VAL A 158 3.52 -17.43 6.00
N ARG A 159 3.16 -18.63 5.53
CA ARG A 159 2.37 -19.58 6.31
C ARG A 159 3.08 -19.97 7.61
N ARG A 160 4.38 -20.28 7.54
CA ARG A 160 5.22 -20.57 8.71
C ARG A 160 5.24 -19.43 9.72
N LEU A 161 5.40 -18.18 9.27
CA LEU A 161 5.39 -17.04 10.18
C LEU A 161 4.04 -16.85 10.87
N VAL A 162 2.94 -17.01 10.14
CA VAL A 162 1.58 -16.91 10.68
C VAL A 162 1.32 -17.98 11.74
N GLU A 163 1.75 -19.23 11.47
CA GLU A 163 1.66 -20.33 12.43
C GLU A 163 2.54 -20.06 13.66
N LEU A 164 3.80 -19.65 13.47
CA LEU A 164 4.73 -19.34 14.56
C LEU A 164 4.21 -18.21 15.47
N ALA A 165 3.68 -17.14 14.87
CA ALA A 165 3.12 -16.02 15.62
C ALA A 165 1.92 -16.46 16.46
N LYS A 166 1.04 -17.28 15.88
CA LYS A 166 -0.11 -17.87 16.59
C LYS A 166 0.34 -18.75 17.75
N ASP A 167 1.30 -19.64 17.52
CA ASP A 167 1.80 -20.57 18.55
C ASP A 167 2.45 -19.84 19.73
N LYS A 168 3.06 -18.68 19.47
CA LYS A 168 3.65 -17.83 20.50
C LYS A 168 2.67 -16.83 21.12
N GLY A 169 1.44 -16.73 20.61
CA GLY A 169 0.47 -15.72 21.05
C GLY A 169 0.92 -14.28 20.74
N LEU A 170 1.71 -14.08 19.68
CA LEU A 170 2.25 -12.78 19.28
C LEU A 170 1.50 -12.23 18.06
N ILE A 171 1.33 -10.91 18.03
CA ILE A 171 0.86 -10.19 16.84
C ILE A 171 1.94 -10.20 15.75
N LEU A 172 1.55 -10.64 14.56
CA LEU A 172 2.28 -10.51 13.30
C LEU A 172 1.37 -9.78 12.31
N GLU A 173 1.84 -8.65 11.79
CA GLU A 173 1.07 -7.85 10.83
C GLU A 173 1.89 -7.56 9.56
N GLU A 174 1.25 -7.79 8.40
CA GLU A 174 1.75 -7.32 7.11
C GLU A 174 1.48 -5.83 6.93
N GLY A 175 2.50 -5.11 6.45
CA GLY A 175 2.54 -3.70 6.10
C GLY A 175 1.67 -3.30 4.90
N ALA A 176 0.50 -3.93 4.71
CA ALA A 176 -0.47 -3.61 3.66
C ALA A 176 -1.26 -2.33 4.01
N SER A 177 -0.53 -1.25 4.30
CA SER A 177 -1.03 -0.04 4.96
C SER A 177 -2.23 0.60 4.26
N TRP A 178 -2.30 0.54 2.92
CA TRP A 178 -3.42 1.06 2.12
C TRP A 178 -4.77 0.41 2.45
N GLN A 179 -4.78 -0.81 2.99
CA GLN A 179 -6.02 -1.49 3.40
C GLN A 179 -6.61 -0.92 4.70
N PHE A 180 -5.86 -0.16 5.48
CA PHE A 180 -6.32 0.45 6.73
C PHE A 180 -6.94 1.83 6.53
N HIS A 181 -6.68 2.46 5.39
CA HIS A 181 -7.16 3.82 5.11
C HIS A 181 -8.67 3.84 4.83
N PRO A 182 -9.45 4.78 5.38
CA PRO A 182 -10.91 4.80 5.26
C PRO A 182 -11.44 4.84 3.81
N ALA A 183 -10.66 5.37 2.87
CA ALA A 183 -10.98 5.40 1.44
C ALA A 183 -11.22 4.02 0.82
N ILE A 184 -10.41 3.01 1.14
CA ILE A 184 -10.56 1.69 0.52
C ILE A 184 -11.86 1.01 0.95
N HIS A 185 -12.32 1.25 2.19
CA HIS A 185 -13.59 0.75 2.69
C HIS A 185 -14.78 1.52 2.12
N ALA A 186 -14.64 2.83 1.92
CA ALA A 186 -15.66 3.63 1.23
C ALA A 186 -15.84 3.18 -0.22
N TYR A 187 -14.74 2.86 -0.91
CA TYR A 187 -14.73 2.22 -2.22
C TYR A 187 -15.40 0.84 -2.18
N ARG A 188 -14.98 -0.04 -1.25
CA ARG A 188 -15.55 -1.38 -1.11
C ARG A 188 -17.05 -1.36 -0.88
N LYS A 189 -17.55 -0.45 -0.06
CA LYS A 189 -18.98 -0.27 0.20
C LYS A 189 -19.78 0.06 -1.07
N ILE A 190 -19.17 0.78 -2.02
CA ILE A 190 -19.80 1.10 -3.31
C ILE A 190 -19.78 -0.15 -4.20
N VAL A 191 -18.64 -0.85 -4.28
CA VAL A 191 -18.52 -2.10 -5.06
C VAL A 191 -19.52 -3.15 -4.59
N ASP A 192 -19.75 -3.26 -3.28
CA ASP A 192 -20.67 -4.23 -2.68
C ASP A 192 -22.15 -3.79 -2.76
N ALA A 193 -22.45 -2.63 -3.35
CA ALA A 193 -23.82 -2.14 -3.46
C ALA A 193 -24.63 -2.99 -4.45
N ARG A 194 -25.57 -3.78 -3.92
CA ARG A 194 -26.43 -4.69 -4.71
C ARG A 194 -27.15 -4.01 -5.87
N GLU A 195 -27.45 -2.72 -5.76
CA GLU A 195 -28.13 -1.94 -6.80
C GLU A 195 -27.33 -1.86 -8.10
N LEU A 196 -25.99 -2.01 -8.06
CA LEU A 196 -25.09 -1.95 -9.22
C LEU A 196 -25.05 -3.27 -10.03
N GLY A 197 -25.68 -4.33 -9.51
CA GLY A 197 -25.70 -5.65 -10.14
C GLY A 197 -24.42 -6.45 -9.90
N ARG A 198 -24.22 -7.50 -10.70
CA ARG A 198 -23.05 -8.39 -10.56
C ARG A 198 -21.77 -7.71 -11.05
N ILE A 199 -20.64 -8.07 -10.43
CA ILE A 199 -19.31 -7.70 -10.90
C ILE A 199 -18.97 -8.54 -12.14
N LEU A 200 -18.51 -7.89 -13.20
CA LEU A 200 -18.20 -8.52 -14.50
C LEU A 200 -16.69 -8.65 -14.73
N ARG A 201 -15.93 -7.59 -14.41
CA ARG A 201 -14.46 -7.59 -14.53
C ARG A 201 -13.80 -6.71 -13.48
N THR A 202 -12.53 -6.96 -13.23
CA THR A 202 -11.64 -6.03 -12.54
C THR A 202 -10.38 -5.75 -13.36
N GLU A 203 -9.82 -4.57 -13.19
CA GLU A 203 -8.53 -4.21 -13.78
C GLU A 203 -7.69 -3.42 -12.79
N ALA A 204 -6.58 -4.01 -12.37
CA ALA A 204 -5.61 -3.39 -11.47
C ALA A 204 -4.35 -3.03 -12.24
N VAL A 205 -3.97 -1.75 -12.20
CA VAL A 205 -2.74 -1.24 -12.81
C VAL A 205 -1.92 -0.54 -11.75
N VAL A 206 -0.73 -1.06 -11.47
CA VAL A 206 0.20 -0.46 -10.51
C VAL A 206 1.55 -0.30 -11.19
N THR A 207 1.98 0.95 -11.37
CA THR A 207 3.28 1.27 -11.98
C THR A 207 4.04 2.27 -11.12
N CYS A 208 5.36 2.26 -11.19
CA CYS A 208 6.17 3.25 -10.51
C CYS A 208 6.16 4.58 -11.28
N THR A 209 5.72 5.66 -10.62
CA THR A 209 5.69 7.01 -11.21
C THR A 209 7.09 7.54 -11.51
N LEU A 210 8.04 7.25 -10.62
CA LEU A 210 9.46 7.52 -10.79
C LEU A 210 10.18 6.23 -11.17
N GLN A 211 11.21 6.35 -12.00
CA GLN A 211 12.04 5.20 -12.35
C GLN A 211 12.78 4.69 -11.12
N ILE A 212 12.75 3.38 -10.93
CA ILE A 212 13.52 2.74 -9.87
C ILE A 212 14.99 2.68 -10.31
N PRO A 213 15.94 3.24 -9.53
CA PRO A 213 17.36 3.14 -9.85
C PRO A 213 17.79 1.70 -10.05
N MET A 214 18.66 1.42 -11.03
CA MET A 214 19.06 0.05 -11.37
C MET A 214 19.80 -0.69 -10.22
N GLN A 215 20.36 0.05 -9.26
CA GLN A 215 21.05 -0.49 -8.09
C GLN A 215 20.08 -0.91 -6.97
N ASP A 216 18.79 -0.60 -7.10
CA ASP A 216 17.77 -0.93 -6.12
C ASP A 216 17.57 -2.46 -6.02
N LYS A 217 17.33 -2.95 -4.80
CA LYS A 217 17.17 -4.39 -4.54
C LYS A 217 15.93 -5.00 -5.20
N ARG A 218 14.97 -4.18 -5.65
CA ARG A 218 13.85 -4.63 -6.48
C ARG A 218 14.29 -5.19 -7.84
N TRP A 219 15.50 -4.88 -8.30
CA TRP A 219 16.11 -5.43 -9.51
C TRP A 219 17.02 -6.64 -9.26
N ASP A 220 17.18 -7.06 -8.01
CA ASP A 220 18.07 -8.15 -7.60
C ASP A 220 17.25 -9.39 -7.21
N PHE A 221 17.36 -10.46 -7.99
CA PHE A 221 16.62 -11.70 -7.76
C PHE A 221 16.91 -12.30 -6.38
N ASN A 222 18.18 -12.29 -5.94
CA ASN A 222 18.60 -12.87 -4.67
C ASN A 222 18.10 -12.06 -3.45
N MET A 223 17.64 -10.82 -3.69
CA MET A 223 17.02 -9.96 -2.68
C MET A 223 15.49 -9.96 -2.75
N GLY A 224 14.91 -10.82 -3.58
CA GLY A 224 13.47 -10.97 -3.77
C GLY A 224 12.87 -9.98 -4.77
N GLY A 225 13.64 -9.54 -5.77
CA GLY A 225 13.22 -8.57 -6.77
C GLY A 225 12.14 -9.06 -7.76
N GLY A 226 11.46 -8.12 -8.40
CA GLY A 226 10.40 -8.38 -9.40
C GLY A 226 9.22 -7.43 -9.28
N SER A 227 8.58 -7.10 -10.40
CA SER A 227 7.45 -6.17 -10.43
C SER A 227 6.22 -6.74 -9.73
N ALA A 228 5.90 -8.02 -9.95
CA ALA A 228 4.72 -8.65 -9.35
C ALA A 228 4.84 -8.79 -7.82
N ILE A 229 6.04 -9.04 -7.29
CA ILE A 229 6.30 -9.13 -5.84
C ILE A 229 6.54 -7.76 -5.18
N ALA A 230 7.11 -6.78 -5.88
CA ALA A 230 7.27 -5.43 -5.35
C ALA A 230 5.96 -4.63 -5.38
N LEU A 231 5.07 -4.93 -6.32
CA LEU A 231 3.79 -4.24 -6.54
C LEU A 231 2.59 -5.18 -6.30
N THR A 232 2.70 -6.06 -5.29
CA THR A 232 1.65 -7.01 -4.88
C THR A 232 0.30 -6.36 -4.60
N SER A 233 0.29 -5.06 -4.31
CA SER A 233 -0.92 -4.24 -4.16
C SER A 233 -1.89 -4.35 -5.35
N ALA A 234 -1.41 -4.65 -6.56
CA ALA A 234 -2.28 -4.87 -7.72
C ALA A 234 -3.14 -6.13 -7.58
N ILE A 235 -2.54 -7.25 -7.19
CA ILE A 235 -3.23 -8.51 -6.92
C ILE A 235 -4.08 -8.37 -5.65
N ALA A 236 -3.51 -7.79 -4.60
CA ALA A 236 -4.19 -7.60 -3.33
C ALA A 236 -5.43 -6.70 -3.47
N ALA A 237 -5.40 -5.63 -4.26
CA ALA A 237 -6.57 -4.79 -4.52
C ALA A 237 -7.68 -5.53 -5.28
N THR A 238 -7.31 -6.39 -6.24
CA THR A 238 -8.28 -7.24 -6.94
C THR A 238 -8.97 -8.19 -5.96
N ARG A 239 -8.19 -8.93 -5.16
CA ARG A 239 -8.70 -9.83 -4.11
C ARG A 239 -9.60 -9.09 -3.12
N PHE A 240 -9.10 -7.94 -2.64
CA PHE A 240 -9.82 -7.06 -1.73
C PHE A 240 -11.09 -6.48 -2.34
N SER A 241 -11.23 -6.38 -3.67
CA SER A 241 -12.45 -5.89 -4.32
C SER A 241 -13.49 -6.98 -4.57
N LEU A 242 -13.07 -8.25 -4.54
CA LEU A 242 -13.92 -9.40 -4.83
C LEU A 242 -14.27 -10.26 -3.61
N HIS A 243 -13.70 -9.96 -2.44
CA HIS A 243 -13.72 -10.84 -1.25
C HIS A 243 -13.11 -12.21 -1.59
N ALA A 244 -12.10 -12.22 -2.45
CA ALA A 244 -11.54 -13.44 -3.01
C ALA A 244 -10.31 -13.93 -2.25
N THR A 245 -10.17 -15.25 -2.20
CA THR A 245 -8.96 -15.93 -1.73
C THR A 245 -7.93 -15.93 -2.86
N THR A 246 -7.56 -17.06 -3.44
CA THR A 246 -6.64 -17.18 -4.57
C THR A 246 -7.37 -17.09 -5.91
N PRO A 247 -6.67 -16.82 -7.03
CA PRO A 247 -7.27 -16.99 -8.35
C PRO A 247 -7.69 -18.45 -8.56
N SER A 248 -8.85 -18.66 -9.20
CA SER A 248 -9.36 -19.99 -9.53
C SER A 248 -8.72 -20.54 -10.82
N THR A 249 -8.42 -19.66 -11.78
CA THR A 249 -7.70 -20.03 -13.01
C THR A 249 -6.87 -18.87 -13.53
N LEU A 250 -5.64 -19.16 -13.97
CA LEU A 250 -4.80 -18.23 -14.72
C LEU A 250 -5.05 -18.43 -16.22
N LEU A 251 -5.60 -17.44 -16.90
CA LEU A 251 -5.94 -17.50 -18.32
C LEU A 251 -4.71 -17.22 -19.19
N SER A 252 -3.92 -16.22 -18.81
CA SER A 252 -2.67 -15.87 -19.50
C SER A 252 -1.76 -15.06 -18.58
N VAL A 253 -0.47 -15.35 -18.60
CA VAL A 253 0.55 -14.57 -17.88
C VAL A 253 1.68 -14.23 -18.84
N THR A 254 2.00 -12.95 -18.96
CA THR A 254 3.09 -12.44 -19.80
C THR A 254 4.02 -11.60 -18.92
N ALA A 255 5.25 -12.06 -18.75
CA ALA A 255 6.28 -11.30 -18.06
C ALA A 255 7.24 -10.66 -19.06
N ARG A 256 7.61 -9.40 -18.79
CA ARG A 256 8.73 -8.72 -19.43
C ARG A 256 9.93 -8.80 -18.48
N PRO A 257 10.96 -9.60 -18.78
CA PRO A 257 12.12 -9.70 -17.90
C PRO A 257 12.90 -8.38 -17.84
N SER A 258 13.64 -8.20 -16.74
CA SER A 258 14.65 -7.16 -16.62
C SER A 258 15.79 -7.41 -17.60
N GLN A 259 16.41 -6.34 -18.08
CA GLN A 259 17.59 -6.42 -18.94
C GLN A 259 18.82 -6.95 -18.20
N SER A 260 18.90 -6.72 -16.88
CA SER A 260 20.05 -7.10 -16.06
C SER A 260 20.01 -8.54 -15.55
N ASP A 261 18.83 -9.05 -15.22
CA ASP A 261 18.62 -10.42 -14.73
C ASP A 261 17.28 -10.95 -15.27
N PRO A 262 17.27 -11.94 -16.16
CA PRO A 262 16.04 -12.44 -16.77
C PRO A 262 15.12 -13.18 -15.78
N ARG A 263 15.60 -13.52 -14.58
CA ARG A 263 14.77 -14.11 -13.51
C ARG A 263 13.87 -13.07 -12.84
N VAL A 264 14.19 -11.79 -12.99
CA VAL A 264 13.43 -10.66 -12.45
C VAL A 264 12.48 -10.13 -13.52
N ASP A 265 11.19 -10.05 -13.21
CA ASP A 265 10.22 -9.38 -14.07
C ASP A 265 10.28 -7.86 -13.87
N ALA A 266 10.51 -7.12 -14.96
CA ALA A 266 10.40 -5.66 -14.97
C ALA A 266 8.95 -5.19 -15.10
N ALA A 267 8.14 -5.97 -15.82
CA ALA A 267 6.70 -5.81 -15.87
C ALA A 267 6.01 -7.16 -15.99
N LEU A 268 4.75 -7.22 -15.57
CA LEU A 268 3.95 -8.43 -15.64
C LEU A 268 2.49 -8.08 -15.96
N HIS A 269 1.92 -8.80 -16.93
CA HIS A 269 0.52 -8.72 -17.32
C HIS A 269 -0.13 -10.08 -17.08
N THR A 270 -1.18 -10.11 -16.28
CA THR A 270 -1.93 -11.34 -16.03
C THR A 270 -3.41 -11.14 -16.27
N HIS A 271 -4.01 -12.13 -16.93
CA HIS A 271 -5.44 -12.36 -16.93
C HIS A 271 -5.73 -13.60 -16.10
N MET A 272 -6.56 -13.43 -15.07
CA MET A 272 -6.92 -14.49 -14.14
C MET A 272 -8.41 -14.40 -13.81
N THR A 273 -8.95 -15.45 -13.23
CA THR A 273 -10.32 -15.47 -12.74
C THR A 273 -10.32 -15.63 -11.23
N PHE A 274 -11.26 -14.96 -10.57
CA PHE A 274 -11.55 -15.15 -9.16
C PHE A 274 -13.01 -15.55 -9.01
N GLU A 275 -13.31 -16.39 -8.02
CA GLU A 275 -14.67 -16.63 -7.61
C GLU A 275 -15.18 -15.46 -6.78
N ASN A 276 -16.29 -14.87 -7.22
CA ASN A 276 -17.06 -13.91 -6.42
C ASN A 276 -18.35 -14.60 -5.91
N PRO A 277 -18.53 -14.75 -4.59
CA PRO A 277 -19.71 -15.42 -4.04
C PRO A 277 -21.03 -14.66 -4.34
N PRO A 278 -22.13 -15.35 -4.71
CA PRO A 278 -22.26 -16.79 -4.94
C PRO A 278 -22.09 -17.13 -6.43
N ASN A 279 -20.95 -17.74 -6.78
CA ASN A 279 -20.70 -18.53 -8.00
C ASN A 279 -20.64 -17.79 -9.35
N HIS A 280 -20.05 -16.59 -9.41
CA HIS A 280 -19.64 -16.02 -10.71
C HIS A 280 -18.12 -15.86 -10.80
N ALA A 281 -17.53 -16.43 -11.84
CA ALA A 281 -16.13 -16.19 -12.19
C ALA A 281 -16.00 -14.78 -12.75
N VAL A 282 -15.20 -13.95 -12.09
CA VAL A 282 -14.90 -12.58 -12.52
C VAL A 282 -13.55 -12.60 -13.23
N ILE A 283 -13.51 -12.06 -14.46
CA ILE A 283 -12.25 -11.91 -15.20
C ILE A 283 -11.51 -10.69 -14.64
N SER A 284 -10.28 -10.91 -14.22
CA SER A 284 -9.43 -9.91 -13.60
C SER A 284 -8.14 -9.73 -14.38
N LYS A 285 -7.85 -8.48 -14.74
CA LYS A 285 -6.59 -8.08 -15.35
C LYS A 285 -5.71 -7.43 -14.29
N VAL A 286 -4.45 -7.83 -14.24
CA VAL A 286 -3.43 -7.26 -13.35
C VAL A 286 -2.23 -6.86 -14.18
N HIS A 287 -1.78 -5.63 -14.02
CA HIS A 287 -0.58 -5.11 -14.67
C HIS A 287 0.32 -4.42 -13.64
N THR A 288 1.56 -4.89 -13.56
CA THR A 288 2.64 -4.29 -12.76
C THR A 288 3.78 -3.86 -13.67
N ASP A 289 4.36 -2.68 -13.47
CA ASP A 289 5.55 -2.23 -14.22
C ASP A 289 6.45 -1.32 -13.37
N MET A 290 7.72 -1.71 -13.23
CA MET A 290 8.77 -1.00 -12.49
C MET A 290 9.73 -0.19 -13.38
N SER A 291 9.76 -0.45 -14.70
CA SER A 291 10.72 0.15 -15.64
C SER A 291 10.03 0.97 -16.74
N ARG A 292 8.88 1.55 -16.44
CA ARG A 292 8.09 2.26 -17.43
C ARG A 292 8.80 3.52 -17.94
N PRO A 293 8.88 3.77 -19.26
CA PRO A 293 9.49 4.97 -19.78
C PRO A 293 8.64 6.21 -19.46
N TRP A 294 9.33 7.32 -19.20
CA TRP A 294 8.72 8.63 -19.07
C TRP A 294 7.92 9.00 -20.34
N ALA A 295 6.87 9.81 -20.17
CA ALA A 295 6.09 10.31 -21.30
C ALA A 295 7.01 11.16 -22.20
N GLY A 296 7.11 10.78 -23.48
CA GLY A 296 8.04 11.38 -24.43
C GLY A 296 9.52 11.27 -24.01
N GLY A 297 9.87 10.39 -23.06
CA GLY A 297 11.22 10.25 -22.52
C GLY A 297 11.65 11.33 -21.53
N LEU A 298 10.83 12.34 -21.25
CA LEU A 298 11.23 13.52 -20.47
C LEU A 298 10.34 13.82 -19.26
N LEU A 299 9.07 13.40 -19.28
CA LEU A 299 8.12 13.73 -18.22
C LEU A 299 7.72 12.47 -17.43
N PRO A 300 7.93 12.43 -16.11
CA PRO A 300 7.34 11.39 -15.27
C PRO A 300 5.82 11.34 -15.45
N ARG A 301 5.25 10.14 -15.52
CA ARG A 301 3.82 9.91 -15.79
C ARG A 301 2.99 10.11 -14.52
N VAL A 302 3.00 11.31 -13.96
CA VAL A 302 2.36 11.63 -12.66
C VAL A 302 0.84 11.53 -12.67
N TRP A 303 0.21 11.58 -13.85
CA TRP A 303 -1.22 11.37 -14.02
C TRP A 303 -1.62 9.89 -14.07
N GLU A 304 -0.66 8.97 -14.18
CA GLU A 304 -0.89 7.53 -14.27
C GLU A 304 -0.60 6.89 -12.91
N VAL A 305 -1.54 7.12 -11.99
CA VAL A 305 -1.46 6.63 -10.61
C VAL A 305 -1.96 5.19 -10.49
N PRO A 306 -1.51 4.43 -9.47
CA PRO A 306 -2.02 3.10 -9.17
C PRO A 306 -3.55 3.09 -9.10
N THR A 307 -4.19 2.23 -9.88
CA THR A 307 -5.66 2.23 -10.04
C THR A 307 -6.21 0.82 -9.97
N ILE A 308 -7.37 0.66 -9.33
CA ILE A 308 -8.21 -0.53 -9.41
C ILE A 308 -9.57 -0.11 -9.97
N GLU A 309 -9.97 -0.74 -11.07
CA GLU A 309 -11.29 -0.61 -11.68
C GLU A 309 -12.12 -1.88 -11.44
N VAL A 310 -13.40 -1.69 -11.14
CA VAL A 310 -14.41 -2.73 -11.08
C VAL A 310 -15.55 -2.35 -12.01
N GLU A 311 -15.83 -3.21 -12.98
CA GLU A 311 -17.00 -3.09 -13.82
C GLU A 311 -18.11 -3.99 -13.28
N THR A 312 -19.29 -3.42 -13.09
CA THR A 312 -20.52 -4.12 -12.72
C THR A 312 -21.49 -4.11 -13.89
N GLU A 313 -22.64 -4.78 -13.77
CA GLU A 313 -23.71 -4.71 -14.77
C GLU A 313 -24.18 -3.27 -15.05
N LYS A 314 -24.18 -2.39 -14.05
CA LYS A 314 -24.76 -1.04 -14.17
C LYS A 314 -23.79 0.12 -13.98
N ALA A 315 -22.57 -0.14 -13.51
CA ALA A 315 -21.59 0.93 -13.27
C ALA A 315 -20.14 0.49 -13.52
N GLN A 316 -19.29 1.46 -13.81
CA GLN A 316 -17.84 1.36 -13.79
C GLN A 316 -17.31 2.16 -12.60
N ILE A 317 -16.58 1.51 -11.70
CA ILE A 317 -16.08 2.09 -10.46
C ILE A 317 -14.55 2.08 -10.51
N SER A 318 -13.90 3.22 -10.37
CA SER A 318 -12.44 3.30 -10.38
C SER A 318 -11.93 3.95 -9.09
N PHE A 319 -10.90 3.37 -8.48
CA PHE A 319 -10.23 3.95 -7.32
C PHE A 319 -8.80 4.33 -7.68
N TYR A 320 -8.58 5.63 -7.86
CA TYR A 320 -7.31 6.22 -8.27
C TYR A 320 -6.42 6.49 -7.06
N ASN A 321 -5.13 6.19 -7.23
CA ASN A 321 -4.06 6.30 -6.23
C ASN A 321 -4.35 5.53 -4.93
N PHE A 322 -4.93 4.33 -5.06
CA PHE A 322 -5.36 3.54 -3.91
C PHE A 322 -4.22 3.09 -2.99
N THR A 323 -2.97 3.07 -3.47
CA THR A 323 -1.79 2.68 -2.68
C THR A 323 -1.28 3.79 -1.76
N HIS A 324 -1.54 5.06 -2.10
CA HIS A 324 -1.15 6.23 -1.30
C HIS A 324 -2.33 7.19 -1.10
N PRO A 325 -3.48 6.70 -0.57
CA PRO A 325 -4.73 7.45 -0.62
C PRO A 325 -4.69 8.70 0.27
N HIS A 326 -3.85 8.70 1.30
CA HIS A 326 -3.65 9.84 2.19
C HIS A 326 -3.07 11.05 1.44
N LEU A 327 -2.14 10.87 0.50
CA LEU A 327 -1.60 11.97 -0.31
C LEU A 327 -2.68 12.55 -1.23
N TYR A 328 -3.36 11.66 -1.94
CA TYR A 328 -4.47 11.99 -2.82
C TYR A 328 -5.20 10.71 -3.20
N HIS A 329 -6.50 10.78 -3.39
CA HIS A 329 -7.24 9.72 -4.06
C HIS A 329 -8.53 10.25 -4.68
N LEU A 330 -9.12 9.42 -5.53
CA LEU A 330 -10.42 9.69 -6.13
C LEU A 330 -11.14 8.37 -6.39
N ILE A 331 -12.39 8.26 -5.94
CA ILE A 331 -13.29 7.16 -6.29
C ILE A 331 -14.27 7.72 -7.32
N SER A 332 -14.24 7.24 -8.55
CA SER A 332 -15.24 7.56 -9.57
C SER A 332 -16.26 6.44 -9.69
N VAL A 333 -17.52 6.81 -9.90
CA VAL A 333 -18.60 5.88 -10.22
C VAL A 333 -19.32 6.41 -11.44
N THR A 334 -19.20 5.70 -12.56
CA THR A 334 -19.87 6.02 -13.81
C THR A 334 -21.02 5.06 -14.01
N ASP A 335 -22.25 5.59 -14.02
CA ASP A 335 -23.46 4.83 -14.33
C ASP A 335 -23.51 4.54 -15.84
N LYS A 336 -23.66 3.27 -16.20
CA LYS A 336 -23.64 2.81 -17.61
C LYS A 336 -24.91 3.14 -18.38
N THR A 337 -26.02 3.37 -17.68
CA THR A 337 -27.32 3.67 -18.29
C THR A 337 -27.40 5.14 -18.67
N THR A 338 -26.92 6.01 -17.79
CA THR A 338 -27.01 7.47 -17.94
C THR A 338 -25.73 8.11 -18.46
N GLY A 339 -24.58 7.44 -18.31
CA GLY A 339 -23.25 7.99 -18.58
C GLY A 339 -22.77 9.00 -17.52
N ALA A 340 -23.57 9.26 -16.48
CA ALA A 340 -23.22 10.21 -15.43
C ALA A 340 -22.10 9.66 -14.54
N THR A 341 -21.10 10.50 -14.25
CA THR A 341 -19.99 10.15 -13.34
C THR A 341 -20.06 10.96 -12.07
N THR A 342 -20.01 10.28 -10.92
CA THR A 342 -19.90 10.90 -9.60
C THR A 342 -18.52 10.63 -9.01
N TYR A 343 -18.05 11.53 -8.14
CA TYR A 343 -16.73 11.46 -7.54
C TYR A 343 -16.80 11.52 -6.02
N LYS A 344 -16.01 10.70 -5.34
CA LYS A 344 -15.96 10.62 -3.89
C LYS A 344 -14.52 10.58 -3.38
N LYS A 345 -14.31 11.18 -2.21
CA LYS A 345 -13.09 11.08 -1.40
C LYS A 345 -13.48 10.77 0.05
N GLN A 346 -12.59 10.11 0.80
CA GLN A 346 -12.77 9.76 2.20
C GLN A 346 -11.42 9.73 2.92
N TYR A 347 -11.11 10.78 3.69
CA TYR A 347 -9.85 10.91 4.43
C TYR A 347 -9.97 10.54 5.92
N THR A 348 -11.17 10.63 6.50
CA THR A 348 -11.48 10.26 7.90
C THR A 348 -12.70 9.39 7.97
N GLY A 349 -12.88 8.68 9.08
CA GLY A 349 -14.11 7.95 9.37
C GLY A 349 -14.42 6.88 8.33
N GLY A 350 -15.51 7.05 7.59
CA GLY A 350 -15.96 6.03 6.65
C GLY A 350 -16.65 4.84 7.34
N PRO A 351 -16.85 3.73 6.61
CA PRO A 351 -17.71 2.64 7.07
C PRO A 351 -17.26 1.96 8.37
N LEU A 352 -15.95 1.93 8.63
CA LEU A 352 -15.36 1.25 9.79
C LEU A 352 -15.04 2.22 10.93
N TRP A 353 -14.35 3.32 10.62
CA TRP A 353 -13.81 4.19 11.67
C TRP A 353 -14.83 5.17 12.24
N GLY A 354 -15.95 5.45 11.57
CA GLY A 354 -16.85 6.56 11.94
C GLY A 354 -17.40 6.53 13.39
N LYS A 355 -17.38 5.37 14.07
CA LYS A 355 -17.78 5.24 15.48
C LYS A 355 -16.62 4.92 16.44
N VAL A 356 -15.44 4.65 15.93
CA VAL A 356 -14.28 4.23 16.70
C VAL A 356 -13.62 5.45 17.33
N VAL A 357 -13.36 5.40 18.63
CA VAL A 357 -12.52 6.36 19.33
C VAL A 357 -11.08 5.88 19.21
N VAL A 358 -10.24 6.66 18.55
CA VAL A 358 -8.83 6.32 18.31
C VAL A 358 -7.94 6.79 19.46
N SER A 359 -6.65 6.47 19.40
CA SER A 359 -5.63 6.73 20.42
C SER A 359 -5.45 8.22 20.76
N THR A 360 -5.85 9.14 19.88
CA THR A 360 -5.88 10.58 20.17
C THR A 360 -7.11 11.01 20.99
N GLY A 361 -8.06 10.13 21.24
CA GLY A 361 -9.34 10.42 21.88
C GLY A 361 -10.41 10.95 20.91
N GLU A 362 -10.05 11.17 19.64
CA GLU A 362 -10.96 11.63 18.60
C GLU A 362 -11.81 10.48 18.05
N LYS A 363 -13.02 10.78 17.59
CA LYS A 363 -13.91 9.79 16.94
C LYS A 363 -13.70 9.83 15.43
N GLY A 364 -13.45 8.67 14.82
CA GLY A 364 -13.26 8.58 13.37
C GLY A 364 -11.88 8.94 12.84
N GLY A 365 -10.91 9.18 13.74
CA GLY A 365 -9.52 9.56 13.45
C GLY A 365 -9.37 10.85 12.64
N ASN A 366 -8.20 11.05 12.06
CA ASN A 366 -7.77 12.35 11.53
C ASN A 366 -7.47 12.34 10.02
N SER A 367 -7.84 13.39 9.31
CA SER A 367 -7.79 13.46 7.83
C SER A 367 -6.41 13.64 7.25
N GLY A 368 -5.44 14.03 8.09
CA GLY A 368 -4.05 14.11 7.70
C GLY A 368 -3.27 12.83 8.02
N TRP A 369 -3.88 11.83 8.68
CA TRP A 369 -3.19 10.59 8.97
C TRP A 369 -2.78 9.86 7.70
N SER A 370 -1.50 9.54 7.62
CA SER A 370 -0.99 8.66 6.57
C SER A 370 -1.64 7.29 6.69
N THR A 371 -1.65 6.55 5.58
CA THR A 371 -2.15 5.17 5.59
C THR A 371 -1.37 4.27 6.57
N HIS A 372 -0.09 4.57 6.80
CA HIS A 372 0.74 3.90 7.79
C HIS A 372 0.37 4.28 9.22
N ARG A 373 -0.12 5.50 9.46
CA ARG A 373 -0.64 5.91 10.76
C ARG A 373 -1.94 5.19 11.11
N TRP A 374 -2.84 4.99 10.15
CA TRP A 374 -4.03 4.15 10.32
C TRP A 374 -3.68 2.69 10.61
N GLN A 375 -2.69 2.16 9.91
CA GLN A 375 -2.16 0.83 10.17
C GLN A 375 -1.59 0.70 11.58
N LEU A 376 -0.71 1.62 11.97
CA LEU A 376 -0.06 1.60 13.28
C LEU A 376 -1.09 1.70 14.42
N GLU A 377 -2.20 2.41 14.21
CA GLU A 377 -3.34 2.43 15.14
C GLU A 377 -3.89 1.02 15.38
N ALA A 378 -4.16 0.28 14.30
CA ALA A 378 -4.68 -1.09 14.38
C ALA A 378 -3.66 -2.06 15.01
N PHE A 379 -2.38 -1.92 14.67
CA PHE A 379 -1.29 -2.70 15.27
C PHE A 379 -1.23 -2.52 16.79
N VAL A 380 -1.23 -1.26 17.24
CA VAL A 380 -1.15 -0.91 18.66
C VAL A 380 -2.37 -1.41 19.41
N ASP A 381 -3.56 -1.28 18.83
CA ASP A 381 -4.78 -1.84 19.41
C ASP A 381 -4.66 -3.35 19.61
N ALA A 382 -4.22 -4.08 18.58
CA ALA A 382 -4.06 -5.53 18.66
C ALA A 382 -3.02 -5.95 19.72
N VAL A 383 -1.86 -5.28 19.77
CA VAL A 383 -0.81 -5.56 20.78
C VAL A 383 -1.31 -5.27 22.20
N GLN A 384 -2.09 -4.21 22.40
CA GLN A 384 -2.66 -3.86 23.69
C GLN A 384 -3.95 -4.64 24.03
N GLY A 385 -4.30 -5.66 23.25
CA GLY A 385 -5.47 -6.51 23.47
C GLY A 385 -6.82 -5.83 23.19
N ARG A 386 -6.81 -4.67 22.52
CA ARG A 386 -8.02 -3.99 22.03
C ARG A 386 -8.42 -4.54 20.66
N THR A 387 -9.69 -4.34 20.30
CA THR A 387 -10.18 -4.72 18.97
C THR A 387 -9.93 -3.59 17.97
N PRO A 388 -9.07 -3.78 16.96
CA PRO A 388 -8.84 -2.76 15.94
C PRO A 388 -10.08 -2.59 15.03
N ALA A 389 -10.24 -1.40 14.45
CA ALA A 389 -11.35 -1.12 13.53
C ALA A 389 -11.32 -1.97 12.26
N TYR A 390 -10.11 -2.34 11.82
CA TYR A 390 -9.85 -3.22 10.69
C TYR A 390 -8.57 -4.01 10.96
N TRP A 391 -8.51 -5.24 10.45
CA TRP A 391 -7.35 -6.11 10.60
C TRP A 391 -7.12 -6.94 9.35
N VAL A 392 -5.86 -7.04 8.91
CA VAL A 392 -5.45 -7.96 7.85
C VAL A 392 -5.07 -9.29 8.49
N ALA A 393 -5.95 -10.28 8.39
CA ALA A 393 -5.68 -11.60 8.96
C ALA A 393 -4.50 -12.28 8.25
N GLY A 394 -3.68 -13.05 8.98
CA GLY A 394 -2.50 -13.71 8.40
C GLY A 394 -2.81 -14.62 7.20
N LYS A 395 -4.00 -15.24 7.16
CA LYS A 395 -4.48 -16.00 6.00
C LYS A 395 -4.59 -15.16 4.72
N GLU A 396 -4.89 -13.86 4.82
CA GLU A 396 -4.95 -12.96 3.67
C GLU A 396 -3.58 -12.76 3.04
N SER A 397 -2.53 -12.65 3.88
CA SER A 397 -1.14 -12.61 3.43
C SER A 397 -0.70 -13.91 2.79
N VAL A 398 -1.13 -15.06 3.31
CA VAL A 398 -0.88 -16.37 2.69
C VAL A 398 -1.53 -16.43 1.31
N TRP A 399 -2.82 -16.11 1.18
CA TRP A 399 -3.53 -16.09 -0.10
C TRP A 399 -2.95 -15.10 -1.10
N LEU A 400 -2.44 -13.95 -0.63
CA LEU A 400 -1.74 -12.99 -1.48
C LEU A 400 -0.49 -13.64 -2.09
N MET A 401 0.34 -14.26 -1.27
CA MET A 401 1.58 -14.88 -1.76
C MET A 401 1.32 -16.14 -2.57
N GLU A 402 0.28 -16.94 -2.26
CA GLU A 402 -0.13 -18.06 -3.11
C GLU A 402 -0.52 -17.58 -4.52
N SER A 403 -1.19 -16.42 -4.60
CA SER A 403 -1.55 -15.80 -5.87
C SER A 403 -0.31 -15.33 -6.65
N VAL A 404 0.66 -14.71 -5.96
CA VAL A 404 1.93 -14.26 -6.56
C VAL A 404 2.76 -15.46 -7.04
N ASP A 405 2.88 -16.51 -6.22
CA ASP A 405 3.60 -17.73 -6.57
C ASP A 405 2.98 -18.43 -7.78
N ALA A 406 1.64 -18.50 -7.84
CA ALA A 406 0.92 -19.05 -9.00
C ALA A 406 1.22 -18.26 -10.28
N VAL A 407 1.21 -16.92 -10.19
CA VAL A 407 1.55 -16.04 -11.31
C VAL A 407 2.98 -16.26 -11.78
N TYR A 408 3.95 -16.37 -10.87
CA TYR A 408 5.34 -16.62 -11.25
C TYR A 408 5.54 -17.98 -11.92
N ARG A 409 4.94 -19.05 -11.37
CA ARG A 409 4.99 -20.38 -11.99
C ARG A 409 4.41 -20.36 -13.40
N ALA A 410 3.25 -19.71 -13.60
CA ALA A 410 2.62 -19.60 -14.91
C ALA A 410 3.42 -18.73 -15.90
N ALA A 411 4.19 -17.75 -15.41
CA ALA A 411 5.12 -16.97 -16.22
C ALA A 411 6.42 -17.73 -16.59
N GLY A 412 6.64 -18.93 -16.03
CA GLY A 412 7.91 -19.66 -16.18
C GLY A 412 9.07 -19.01 -15.41
N LEU A 413 8.77 -18.18 -14.40
CA LEU A 413 9.77 -17.51 -13.57
C LEU A 413 10.02 -18.30 -12.28
N PRO A 414 11.27 -18.34 -11.79
CA PRO A 414 11.57 -18.97 -10.50
C PRO A 414 10.90 -18.20 -9.34
N LEU A 415 10.46 -18.96 -8.33
CA LEU A 415 10.01 -18.37 -7.07
C LEU A 415 11.19 -17.73 -6.36
N ARG A 416 10.89 -16.69 -5.58
CA ARG A 416 11.90 -16.01 -4.78
C ARG A 416 12.10 -16.80 -3.49
N GLU A 417 13.36 -17.03 -3.14
CA GLU A 417 13.72 -17.72 -1.91
C GLU A 417 13.96 -16.71 -0.80
N SER A 418 13.57 -17.07 0.42
CA SER A 418 13.99 -16.32 1.60
C SER A 418 15.39 -16.74 2.02
N LEU A 419 16.23 -15.75 2.29
CA LEU A 419 17.53 -15.94 2.89
C LEU A 419 17.34 -16.19 4.38
N ARG A 420 17.69 -17.41 4.80
CA ARG A 420 17.83 -17.78 6.20
C ARG A 420 19.24 -17.42 6.65
N GLU A 421 19.60 -16.15 6.51
CA GLU A 421 20.76 -15.67 7.24
C GLU A 421 20.36 -15.66 8.71
N GLU A 422 20.99 -16.54 9.51
CA GLU A 422 21.10 -16.27 10.94
C GLU A 422 21.60 -14.83 11.08
N ILE A 423 21.00 -14.03 11.96
CA ILE A 423 21.59 -12.74 12.31
C ILE A 423 22.98 -13.08 12.87
N LYS A 424 24.01 -12.95 12.03
CA LYS A 424 25.39 -13.28 12.40
C LYS A 424 25.79 -12.37 13.55
N ASP A 425 26.55 -12.94 14.48
CA ASP A 425 27.36 -12.14 15.39
C ASP A 425 28.26 -11.26 14.52
N GLY A 426 28.29 -9.96 14.84
CA GLY A 426 28.82 -8.89 13.98
C GLY A 426 30.26 -9.06 13.52
#